data_AF-A0A3R6AU68-F1
#
_entry.id   AF-A0A3R6AU68-F1
#
_cell.length_a   1.000
_cell.length_b   1.000
_cell.length_c   1.000
_cell.angle_alpha   90.00
_cell.angle_beta   90.00
_cell.angle_gamma   90.00
#
_symmetry.space_group_name_H-M   'P 1'
#
loop_
_entity.id
_entity.type
_entity.pdbx_description
1 polymer ?
#
loop_
_entity_poly.entity_id
_entity_poly.type
_entity_poly.pdbx_seq_one_letter_code
_entity_poly.pdbx_strand_id
1 'polypeptide(L)'
;MASGASHDALRGVCLPKTDPFWDSFYPPNGWRCRCTAVEVVSHDRQLSDPKKAQEMGEKATTQIGKNGKNKLAMFRFNPGKEKKIFPPSHSYKPKFCSNGKTTLSLNTNTLFLSLEDERCRAEQIINQEAERLKKERRKLKDKELKAWTKQHIPEDTGLIIKGKQFKNGELIINRKGAKGVYSHFTEPHLKDLVKDIVQITNKGQFKLEAPINRDAYNYDNKKRSGIEAFRYYTAQHKGYNIRVNTTITKGTEFIYSINLIIKEKSP
;
A
#
# COMPACT_ATOMS: atom_id res chain seq x y z
N MET A 1 -24.29 -24.58 -13.96
CA MET A 1 -23.15 -24.11 -13.12
C MET A 1 -21.96 -23.98 -14.05
N ALA A 2 -21.22 -22.88 -14.04
CA ALA A 2 -20.01 -22.76 -14.87
C ALA A 2 -18.97 -23.77 -14.32
N SER A 3 -18.96 -24.97 -14.90
CA SER A 3 -17.91 -25.96 -14.70
C SER A 3 -16.61 -25.40 -15.27
N GLY A 4 -15.45 -25.93 -14.87
CA GLY A 4 -14.14 -25.44 -15.31
C GLY A 4 -13.92 -25.31 -16.84
N ALA A 5 -14.86 -25.78 -17.67
CA ALA A 5 -14.89 -25.62 -19.12
C ALA A 5 -14.96 -24.15 -19.58
N SER A 6 -15.66 -23.25 -18.87
CA SER A 6 -15.78 -21.85 -19.32
C SER A 6 -14.47 -21.07 -19.22
N HIS A 7 -13.61 -21.44 -18.27
CA HIS A 7 -12.31 -20.78 -18.07
C HIS A 7 -11.16 -21.48 -18.80
N ASP A 8 -11.41 -22.63 -19.44
CA ASP A 8 -10.39 -23.34 -20.21
C ASP A 8 -9.88 -22.50 -21.39
N ALA A 9 -10.71 -21.60 -21.92
CA ALA A 9 -10.31 -20.59 -22.91
C ALA A 9 -9.20 -19.64 -22.42
N LEU A 10 -9.00 -19.51 -21.10
CA LEU A 10 -7.92 -18.71 -20.50
C LEU A 10 -6.63 -19.52 -20.29
N ARG A 11 -6.65 -20.82 -20.58
CA ARG A 11 -5.48 -21.68 -20.43
C ARG A 11 -4.38 -21.21 -21.38
N GLY A 12 -3.20 -20.96 -20.83
CA GLY A 12 -2.03 -20.54 -21.60
C GLY A 12 -1.94 -19.04 -21.87
N VAL A 13 -2.87 -18.22 -21.35
CA VAL A 13 -2.71 -16.76 -21.35
C VAL A 13 -1.43 -16.40 -20.60
N CYS A 14 -0.48 -15.81 -21.33
CA CYS A 14 0.83 -15.40 -20.82
C CYS A 14 1.02 -13.92 -21.10
N LEU A 15 0.97 -13.10 -20.06
CA LEU A 15 1.05 -11.64 -20.14
C LEU A 15 2.04 -11.10 -19.10
N PRO A 16 2.62 -9.90 -19.32
CA PRO A 16 3.46 -9.25 -18.31
C PRO A 16 2.71 -9.08 -16.97
N LYS A 17 3.44 -9.12 -15.85
CA LYS A 17 2.83 -8.97 -14.50
C LYS A 17 2.09 -7.65 -14.29
N THR A 18 2.48 -6.62 -15.03
CA THR A 18 1.91 -5.28 -15.00
C THR A 18 0.66 -5.12 -15.87
N ASP A 19 0.29 -6.16 -16.63
CA ASP A 19 -0.84 -6.10 -17.55
C ASP A 19 -2.18 -5.95 -16.79
N PRO A 20 -3.09 -5.06 -17.22
CA PRO A 20 -4.41 -4.86 -16.60
C PRO A 20 -5.29 -6.11 -16.60
N PHE A 21 -5.06 -7.09 -17.49
CA PHE A 21 -5.75 -8.38 -17.46
C PHE A 21 -5.73 -9.00 -16.07
N TRP A 22 -4.57 -8.92 -15.39
CA TRP A 22 -4.40 -9.46 -14.05
C TRP A 22 -5.13 -8.69 -12.96
N ASP A 23 -5.62 -7.48 -13.21
CA ASP A 23 -6.44 -6.76 -12.24
C ASP A 23 -7.85 -7.34 -12.12
N SER A 24 -8.36 -7.96 -13.20
CA SER A 24 -9.72 -8.48 -13.28
C SER A 24 -9.80 -10.01 -13.36
N PHE A 25 -8.87 -10.70 -14.04
CA PHE A 25 -9.01 -12.14 -14.35
C PHE A 25 -7.95 -13.00 -13.66
N TYR A 26 -7.46 -12.54 -12.52
CA TYR A 26 -6.58 -13.32 -11.67
C TYR A 26 -7.38 -14.38 -10.90
N PRO A 27 -6.93 -15.65 -10.85
CA PRO A 27 -7.66 -16.68 -10.14
C PRO A 27 -7.95 -16.31 -8.66
N PRO A 28 -9.16 -16.61 -8.14
CA PRO A 28 -10.19 -17.48 -8.71
C PRO A 28 -11.19 -16.76 -9.64
N ASN A 29 -11.32 -17.23 -10.88
CA ASN A 29 -12.25 -16.66 -11.88
C ASN A 29 -13.72 -17.13 -11.75
N GLY A 30 -14.03 -17.94 -10.73
CA GLY A 30 -15.38 -18.44 -10.51
C GLY A 30 -15.48 -19.46 -9.39
N TRP A 31 -16.68 -19.99 -9.17
CA TRP A 31 -16.93 -21.04 -8.19
C TRP A 31 -16.25 -22.35 -8.59
N ARG A 32 -15.59 -23.03 -7.64
CA ARG A 32 -14.82 -24.27 -7.88
C ARG A 32 -13.80 -24.13 -9.02
N CYS A 33 -13.26 -22.92 -9.21
CA CYS A 33 -12.25 -22.66 -10.21
C CYS A 33 -10.95 -23.41 -9.87
N ARG A 34 -10.38 -24.12 -10.86
CA ARG A 34 -9.08 -24.80 -10.78
C ARG A 34 -7.96 -24.02 -11.49
N CYS A 35 -8.23 -22.78 -11.90
CA CYS A 35 -7.23 -21.95 -12.56
C CYS A 35 -6.14 -21.59 -11.55
N THR A 36 -4.90 -21.61 -12.01
CA THR A 36 -3.72 -21.22 -11.24
C THR A 36 -2.90 -20.25 -12.08
N ALA A 37 -2.38 -19.20 -11.45
CA ALA A 37 -1.41 -18.31 -12.05
C ALA A 37 -0.02 -18.69 -11.53
N VAL A 38 0.94 -18.85 -12.43
CA VAL A 38 2.33 -19.14 -12.10
C VAL A 38 3.25 -18.15 -12.80
N GLU A 39 4.35 -17.82 -12.15
CA GLU A 39 5.40 -17.02 -12.77
C GLU A 39 6.25 -17.91 -13.69
N VAL A 40 6.56 -17.39 -14.87
CA VAL A 40 7.35 -18.07 -15.89
C VAL A 40 8.49 -17.18 -16.36
N VAL A 41 9.57 -17.78 -16.85
CA VAL A 41 10.69 -17.04 -17.44
C VAL A 41 10.27 -16.51 -18.81
N SER A 42 10.53 -15.23 -19.07
CA SER A 42 10.01 -14.54 -20.25
C SER A 42 10.54 -15.07 -21.58
N HIS A 43 11.76 -15.60 -21.62
CA HIS A 43 12.33 -16.15 -22.87
C HIS A 43 11.73 -17.49 -23.28
N ASP A 44 11.15 -18.24 -22.34
CA ASP A 44 10.60 -19.59 -22.57
C ASP A 44 9.15 -19.59 -23.04
N ARG A 45 8.50 -18.42 -23.07
CA ARG A 45 7.06 -18.31 -23.31
C ARG A 45 6.74 -17.21 -24.29
N GLN A 46 5.86 -17.52 -25.24
CA GLN A 46 5.30 -16.52 -26.14
C GLN A 46 4.24 -15.70 -25.42
N LEU A 47 4.34 -14.37 -25.52
CA LEU A 47 3.34 -13.46 -24.98
C LEU A 47 2.05 -13.56 -25.79
N SER A 48 0.92 -13.61 -25.08
CA SER A 48 -0.41 -13.51 -25.66
C SER A 48 -0.73 -12.07 -26.04
N ASP A 49 -1.68 -11.88 -26.96
CA ASP A 49 -2.23 -10.56 -27.28
C ASP A 49 -3.11 -10.05 -26.11
N PRO A 50 -2.77 -8.91 -25.47
CA PRO A 50 -3.53 -8.38 -24.34
C PRO A 50 -5.01 -8.15 -24.64
N LYS A 51 -5.36 -7.65 -25.85
CA LYS A 51 -6.76 -7.35 -26.20
C LYS A 51 -7.59 -8.63 -26.31
N LYS A 52 -7.04 -9.64 -27.00
CA LYS A 52 -7.70 -10.94 -27.14
C LYS A 52 -7.83 -11.63 -25.78
N ALA A 53 -6.80 -11.56 -24.94
CA ALA A 53 -6.85 -12.10 -23.59
C ALA A 53 -7.97 -11.44 -22.75
N GLN A 54 -8.10 -10.11 -22.81
CA GLN A 54 -9.17 -9.37 -22.15
C GLN A 54 -10.55 -9.84 -22.60
N GLU A 55 -10.78 -9.93 -23.92
CA GLU A 55 -12.06 -10.42 -24.48
C GLU A 55 -12.39 -11.85 -24.04
N MET A 56 -11.39 -12.75 -24.02
CA MET A 56 -11.56 -14.11 -23.53
C MET A 56 -11.90 -14.11 -22.05
N GLY A 57 -11.24 -13.27 -21.24
CA GLY A 57 -11.52 -13.11 -19.80
C GLY A 57 -12.95 -12.66 -19.54
N GLU A 58 -13.41 -11.68 -20.32
CA GLU A 58 -14.79 -11.19 -20.23
C GLU A 58 -15.80 -12.27 -20.57
N LYS A 59 -15.60 -13.00 -21.69
CA LYS A 59 -16.48 -14.10 -22.10
C LYS A 59 -16.50 -15.23 -21.07
N ALA A 60 -15.33 -15.64 -20.59
CA ALA A 60 -15.16 -16.73 -19.63
C ALA A 60 -15.82 -16.43 -18.27
N THR A 61 -15.82 -15.16 -17.85
CA THR A 61 -16.36 -14.68 -16.56
C THR A 61 -17.71 -13.96 -16.71
N THR A 62 -18.44 -14.20 -17.80
CA THR A 62 -19.78 -13.67 -17.98
C THR A 62 -20.81 -14.78 -17.91
N GLN A 63 -21.64 -14.74 -16.87
CA GLN A 63 -22.83 -15.57 -16.77
C GLN A 63 -24.02 -14.68 -16.41
N ILE A 64 -24.77 -14.28 -17.42
CA ILE A 64 -25.99 -13.48 -17.24
C ILE A 64 -27.06 -14.35 -16.59
N GLY A 65 -27.50 -13.94 -15.40
CA GLY A 65 -28.63 -14.56 -14.72
C GLY A 65 -29.97 -14.11 -15.32
N LYS A 66 -31.06 -14.75 -14.89
CA LYS A 66 -32.44 -14.38 -15.26
C LYS A 66 -32.77 -12.89 -15.01
N ASN A 67 -32.05 -12.24 -14.09
CA ASN A 67 -32.26 -10.85 -13.68
C ASN A 67 -31.35 -9.87 -14.45
N GLY A 68 -30.74 -10.29 -15.57
CA GLY A 68 -29.81 -9.48 -16.38
C GLY A 68 -28.44 -9.21 -15.74
N LYS A 69 -28.23 -9.59 -14.48
CA LYS A 69 -26.96 -9.38 -13.76
C LYS A 69 -25.95 -10.50 -14.03
N ASN A 70 -24.70 -10.14 -14.27
CA ASN A 70 -23.60 -11.09 -14.38
C ASN A 70 -23.26 -11.68 -12.99
N LYS A 71 -23.53 -12.97 -12.80
CA LYS A 71 -23.25 -13.69 -11.54
C LYS A 71 -21.76 -13.83 -11.25
N LEU A 72 -20.94 -13.93 -12.29
CA LEU A 72 -19.50 -14.15 -12.17
C LEU A 72 -18.71 -12.83 -12.05
N ALA A 73 -19.36 -11.68 -12.16
CA ALA A 73 -18.72 -10.38 -11.99
C ALA A 73 -18.06 -10.22 -10.61
N MET A 74 -18.54 -10.91 -9.58
CA MET A 74 -17.93 -10.89 -8.24
C MET A 74 -16.50 -11.43 -8.21
N PHE A 75 -16.09 -12.24 -9.20
CA PHE A 75 -14.75 -12.79 -9.33
C PHE A 75 -13.81 -11.91 -10.16
N ARG A 76 -14.28 -10.76 -10.65
CA ARG A 76 -13.47 -9.83 -11.44
C ARG A 76 -12.63 -8.92 -10.56
N PHE A 77 -11.68 -9.51 -9.82
CA PHE A 77 -10.76 -8.78 -8.96
C PHE A 77 -9.47 -9.57 -8.76
N ASN A 78 -8.40 -8.89 -8.36
CA ASN A 78 -7.15 -9.55 -8.01
C ASN A 78 -7.01 -9.72 -6.49
N PRO A 79 -7.21 -10.93 -5.94
CA PRO A 79 -7.09 -11.17 -4.50
C PRO A 79 -5.70 -10.87 -3.94
N GLY A 80 -4.64 -11.06 -4.72
CA GLY A 80 -3.26 -10.79 -4.33
C GLY A 80 -2.94 -9.29 -4.25
N LYS A 81 -3.34 -8.52 -5.28
CA LYS A 81 -3.15 -7.06 -5.30
C LYS A 81 -4.03 -6.37 -4.26
N GLU A 82 -5.29 -6.79 -4.14
CA GLU A 82 -6.23 -6.20 -3.18
C GLU A 82 -6.05 -6.72 -1.74
N LYS A 83 -5.32 -7.82 -1.55
CA LYS A 83 -5.14 -8.53 -0.26
C LYS A 83 -6.48 -8.93 0.37
N LYS A 84 -7.42 -9.38 -0.46
CA LYS A 84 -8.75 -9.84 -0.05
C LYS A 84 -8.94 -11.30 -0.49
N ILE A 85 -9.38 -12.15 0.43
CA ILE A 85 -9.65 -13.56 0.14
C ILE A 85 -11.03 -13.71 -0.50
N PHE A 86 -12.01 -12.94 -0.05
CA PHE A 86 -13.38 -13.01 -0.55
C PHE A 86 -13.72 -11.82 -1.47
N PRO A 87 -14.52 -12.06 -2.52
CA PRO A 87 -15.15 -11.02 -3.32
C PRO A 87 -15.82 -9.92 -2.49
N PRO A 88 -15.87 -8.66 -2.99
CA PRO A 88 -16.58 -7.58 -2.32
C PRO A 88 -18.05 -7.89 -2.03
N SER A 89 -18.75 -8.58 -2.93
CA SER A 89 -20.16 -8.95 -2.82
C SER A 89 -20.37 -10.43 -2.47
N HIS A 90 -19.60 -10.96 -1.51
CA HIS A 90 -19.70 -12.36 -1.08
C HIS A 90 -20.81 -12.58 -0.05
N SER A 91 -21.47 -13.74 -0.09
CA SER A 91 -22.47 -14.20 0.88
C SER A 91 -21.97 -14.37 2.33
N TYR A 92 -20.74 -14.00 2.66
CA TYR A 92 -20.24 -13.94 4.04
C TYR A 92 -20.18 -12.50 4.58
N LYS A 93 -20.28 -11.49 3.72
CA LYS A 93 -20.34 -10.09 4.14
C LYS A 93 -21.77 -9.61 4.34
N PRO A 94 -22.07 -8.90 5.44
CA PRO A 94 -23.40 -8.38 5.65
C PRO A 94 -23.81 -7.44 4.49
N LYS A 95 -25.03 -7.63 4.00
CA LYS A 95 -25.79 -6.75 3.11
C LYS A 95 -26.30 -5.51 3.85
N PHE A 96 -26.67 -5.66 5.12
CA PHE A 96 -27.11 -4.56 5.98
C PHE A 96 -26.75 -4.86 7.43
N CYS A 97 -26.59 -3.83 8.26
CA CYS A 97 -26.42 -4.00 9.70
C CYS A 97 -27.55 -3.25 10.40
N SER A 98 -28.40 -3.97 11.13
CA SER A 98 -29.58 -3.37 11.78
C SER A 98 -29.22 -2.69 13.10
N ASN A 99 -27.97 -2.82 13.57
CA ASN A 99 -27.47 -2.28 14.84
C ASN A 99 -28.40 -2.62 16.03
N GLY A 100 -28.94 -3.84 16.04
CA GLY A 100 -29.86 -4.30 17.10
C GLY A 100 -31.33 -3.93 16.90
N LYS A 101 -31.71 -3.31 15.77
CA LYS A 101 -33.12 -3.18 15.38
C LYS A 101 -33.60 -4.51 14.78
N THR A 102 -34.27 -5.33 15.58
CA THR A 102 -34.85 -6.60 15.13
C THR A 102 -35.81 -6.35 13.96
N THR A 103 -35.49 -6.89 12.78
CA THR A 103 -36.45 -6.95 11.66
C THR A 103 -37.36 -8.15 11.89
N LEU A 104 -38.47 -7.92 12.61
CA LEU A 104 -39.52 -8.93 12.76
C LEU A 104 -40.22 -9.13 11.41
N SER A 105 -39.93 -10.25 10.75
CA SER A 105 -40.74 -10.70 9.62
C SER A 105 -42.01 -11.34 10.19
N LEU A 106 -43.12 -10.62 10.16
CA LEU A 106 -44.42 -10.99 10.76
C LEU A 106 -45.12 -12.20 10.11
N ASN A 107 -44.48 -12.94 9.20
CA ASN A 107 -45.13 -14.02 8.44
C ASN A 107 -44.61 -15.44 8.73
N THR A 108 -43.64 -15.62 9.63
CA THR A 108 -43.18 -16.96 10.02
C THR A 108 -42.91 -17.01 11.52
N ASN A 109 -43.49 -17.99 12.23
CA ASN A 109 -43.28 -18.24 13.67
C ASN A 109 -41.84 -18.68 14.02
N THR A 110 -40.89 -18.51 13.12
CA THR A 110 -39.46 -18.75 13.34
C THR A 110 -38.81 -17.42 13.65
N LEU A 111 -38.38 -17.24 14.91
CA LEU A 111 -37.47 -16.19 15.32
C LEU A 111 -36.13 -16.42 14.60
N PHE A 112 -35.99 -15.92 13.37
CA PHE A 112 -34.67 -15.79 12.76
C PHE A 112 -33.92 -14.75 13.58
N LEU A 113 -33.23 -15.19 14.64
CA LEU A 113 -32.05 -14.50 15.16
C LEU A 113 -31.27 -14.05 13.94
N SER A 114 -31.29 -12.75 13.65
CA SER A 114 -31.06 -12.29 12.29
C SER A 114 -29.63 -12.71 11.91
N LEU A 115 -29.51 -13.67 10.98
CA LEU A 115 -28.22 -14.18 10.50
C LEU A 115 -27.34 -13.02 10.03
N GLU A 116 -27.98 -11.92 9.64
CA GLU A 116 -27.37 -10.69 9.23
C GLU A 116 -26.67 -9.93 10.36
N ASP A 117 -27.30 -9.78 11.53
CA ASP A 117 -26.69 -9.10 12.67
C ASP A 117 -25.50 -9.90 13.22
N GLU A 118 -25.55 -11.23 13.20
CA GLU A 118 -24.40 -12.08 13.54
C GLU A 118 -23.24 -11.90 12.55
N ARG A 119 -23.53 -11.77 11.24
CA ARG A 119 -22.51 -11.47 10.22
C ARG A 119 -21.89 -10.09 10.44
N CYS A 120 -22.67 -9.09 10.85
CA CYS A 120 -22.16 -7.77 11.23
C CYS A 120 -21.25 -7.82 12.45
N ARG A 121 -21.64 -8.56 13.51
CA ARG A 121 -20.79 -8.77 14.70
C ARG A 121 -19.47 -9.44 14.33
N ALA A 122 -19.53 -10.48 13.50
CA ALA A 122 -18.34 -11.18 13.02
C ALA A 122 -17.41 -10.25 12.22
N GLU A 123 -17.96 -9.44 11.30
CA GLU A 123 -17.17 -8.47 10.52
C GLU A 123 -16.50 -7.42 11.42
N GLN A 124 -17.19 -6.93 12.44
CA GLN A 124 -16.61 -6.00 13.41
C GLN A 124 -15.43 -6.61 14.17
N ILE A 125 -15.57 -7.85 14.66
CA ILE A 125 -14.49 -8.56 15.37
C ILE A 125 -13.29 -8.75 14.45
N ILE A 126 -13.51 -9.20 13.21
CA ILE A 126 -12.44 -9.40 12.21
C ILE A 126 -11.71 -8.08 11.92
N ASN A 127 -12.45 -6.98 11.75
CA ASN A 127 -11.85 -5.67 11.48
C ASN A 127 -11.06 -5.14 12.67
N GLN A 128 -11.58 -5.29 13.89
CA GLN A 128 -10.88 -4.93 15.12
C GLN A 128 -9.57 -5.72 15.26
N GLU A 129 -9.63 -7.03 15.02
CA GLU A 129 -8.47 -7.91 15.08
C GLU A 129 -7.43 -7.55 13.99
N ALA A 130 -7.90 -7.29 12.76
CA ALA A 130 -7.03 -6.87 11.67
C ALA A 130 -6.30 -5.55 12.00
N GLU A 131 -6.98 -4.58 12.60
CA GLU A 131 -6.36 -3.33 13.05
C GLU A 131 -5.40 -3.54 14.23
N ARG A 132 -5.73 -4.44 15.17
CA ARG A 132 -4.83 -4.83 16.26
C ARG A 132 -3.52 -5.41 15.71
N LEU A 133 -3.62 -6.41 14.84
CA LEU A 133 -2.46 -7.04 14.21
C LEU A 133 -1.63 -6.04 13.37
N LYS A 134 -2.28 -5.11 12.65
CA LYS A 134 -1.58 -4.02 11.94
C LYS A 134 -0.77 -3.16 12.91
N LYS A 135 -1.36 -2.74 14.04
CA LYS A 135 -0.68 -1.93 15.06
C LYS A 135 0.49 -2.70 15.69
N GLU A 136 0.31 -3.98 15.99
CA GLU A 136 1.37 -4.82 16.55
C GLU A 136 2.56 -4.98 15.60
N ARG A 137 2.29 -5.28 14.31
CA ARG A 137 3.34 -5.33 13.29
C ARG A 137 4.11 -4.02 13.17
N ARG A 138 3.40 -2.88 13.22
CA ARG A 138 4.03 -1.55 13.22
C ARG A 138 4.92 -1.33 14.44
N LYS A 139 4.44 -1.67 15.64
CA LYS A 139 5.20 -1.56 16.89
C LYS A 139 6.46 -2.43 16.87
N LEU A 140 6.34 -3.67 16.37
CA LEU A 140 7.48 -4.57 16.25
C LEU A 140 8.54 -3.99 15.30
N LYS A 141 8.10 -3.47 14.15
CA LYS A 141 9.00 -2.82 13.19
C LYS A 141 9.66 -1.56 13.75
N ASP A 142 8.92 -0.75 14.49
CA ASP A 142 9.48 0.45 15.13
C ASP A 142 10.51 0.09 16.21
N LYS A 143 10.32 -1.01 16.94
CA LYS A 143 11.32 -1.53 17.87
C LYS A 143 12.59 -2.01 17.15
N GLU A 144 12.43 -2.76 16.06
CA GLU A 144 13.54 -3.22 15.21
C GLU A 144 14.36 -2.02 14.69
N LEU A 145 13.70 -1.02 14.12
CA LEU A 145 14.36 0.15 13.54
C LEU A 145 14.99 1.05 14.60
N LYS A 146 14.39 1.14 15.79
CA LYS A 146 15.00 1.85 16.92
C LYS A 146 16.29 1.17 17.36
N ALA A 147 16.31 -0.16 17.46
CA ALA A 147 17.52 -0.92 17.78
C ALA A 147 18.59 -0.74 16.69
N TRP A 148 18.21 -0.85 15.42
CA TRP A 148 19.09 -0.62 14.29
C TRP A 148 19.72 0.79 14.31
N THR A 149 18.90 1.82 14.56
CA THR A 149 19.34 3.22 14.64
C THR A 149 20.36 3.43 15.77
N LYS A 150 20.15 2.80 16.93
CA LYS A 150 21.09 2.90 18.06
C LYS A 150 22.46 2.29 17.72
N GLN A 151 22.46 1.20 16.95
CA GLN A 151 23.69 0.50 16.56
C GLN A 151 24.46 1.21 15.44
N HIS A 152 23.77 1.80 14.46
CA HIS A 152 24.40 2.34 13.25
C HIS A 152 24.65 3.87 13.29
N ILE A 153 23.96 4.60 14.18
CA ILE A 153 24.06 6.06 14.26
C ILE A 153 24.63 6.46 15.64
N PRO A 154 25.85 7.06 15.67
CA PRO A 154 26.43 7.62 16.89
C PRO A 154 25.51 8.67 17.52
N GLU A 155 25.50 8.74 18.86
CA GLU A 155 24.62 9.65 19.60
C GLU A 155 25.06 11.10 19.47
N ASP A 156 26.37 11.35 19.59
CA ASP A 156 26.92 12.70 19.72
C ASP A 156 27.13 13.38 18.37
N THR A 157 27.70 12.67 17.41
CA THR A 157 28.10 13.23 16.10
C THR A 157 27.05 13.02 15.01
N GLY A 158 26.24 11.96 15.12
CA GLY A 158 25.43 11.47 13.99
C GLY A 158 26.28 11.00 12.81
N LEU A 159 25.63 10.66 11.69
CA LEU A 159 26.33 10.34 10.44
C LEU A 159 26.46 11.62 9.60
N ILE A 160 27.70 12.04 9.33
CA ILE A 160 28.01 13.20 8.50
C ILE A 160 28.24 12.74 7.06
N ILE A 161 27.47 13.29 6.13
CA ILE A 161 27.62 13.04 4.70
C ILE A 161 28.13 14.31 4.05
N LYS A 162 29.33 14.25 3.48
CA LYS A 162 29.92 15.35 2.70
C LYS A 162 29.61 15.15 1.22
N GLY A 163 29.25 16.23 0.53
CA GLY A 163 28.94 16.14 -0.90
C GLY A 163 28.62 17.48 -1.54
N LYS A 164 29.07 17.64 -2.78
CA LYS A 164 28.83 18.85 -3.60
C LYS A 164 27.34 19.08 -3.90
N GLN A 165 26.52 18.04 -3.74
CA GLN A 165 25.07 18.12 -3.88
C GLN A 165 24.40 18.93 -2.77
N PHE A 166 25.03 19.06 -1.59
CA PHE A 166 24.48 19.85 -0.49
C PHE A 166 24.96 21.28 -0.58
N LYS A 167 24.05 22.24 -0.39
CA LYS A 167 24.36 23.67 -0.44
C LYS A 167 25.35 24.10 0.66
N ASN A 168 25.30 23.44 1.82
CA ASN A 168 26.25 23.66 2.92
C ASN A 168 27.47 22.71 2.85
N GLY A 169 27.60 21.90 1.79
CA GLY A 169 28.66 20.91 1.62
C GLY A 169 28.53 19.66 2.49
N GLU A 170 27.75 19.72 3.58
CA GLU A 170 27.58 18.63 4.54
C GLU A 170 26.12 18.50 4.98
N LEU A 171 25.70 17.27 5.27
CA LEU A 171 24.38 16.92 5.80
C LEU A 171 24.53 15.91 6.94
N ILE A 172 23.87 16.17 8.07
CA ILE A 172 23.95 15.34 9.26
C ILE A 172 22.67 14.51 9.42
N ILE A 173 22.85 13.21 9.63
CA ILE A 173 21.78 12.28 9.98
C ILE A 173 21.94 11.91 11.45
N ASN A 174 21.12 12.53 12.30
CA ASN A 174 21.04 12.19 13.72
C ASN A 174 19.95 11.13 13.99
N ARG A 175 19.93 10.57 15.20
CA ARG A 175 18.94 9.55 15.59
C ARG A 175 17.49 10.07 15.51
N LYS A 176 17.26 11.37 15.75
CA LYS A 176 15.94 12.02 15.66
C LYS A 176 15.45 12.11 14.21
N GLY A 177 16.35 12.41 13.27
CA GLY A 177 16.10 12.49 11.84
C GLY A 177 15.82 11.11 11.26
N ALA A 178 16.63 10.12 11.62
CA ALA A 178 16.35 8.72 11.28
C ALA A 178 14.98 8.25 11.81
N LYS A 179 14.61 8.65 13.03
CA LYS A 179 13.27 8.43 13.57
C LYS A 179 12.18 9.15 12.78
N GLY A 180 12.40 10.39 12.38
CA GLY A 180 11.47 11.15 11.54
C GLY A 180 11.22 10.47 10.19
N VAL A 181 12.25 9.89 9.59
CA VAL A 181 12.19 9.14 8.32
C VAL A 181 11.26 7.94 8.43
N TYR A 182 11.51 7.00 9.36
CA TYR A 182 10.68 5.80 9.44
C TYR A 182 9.29 6.05 10.06
N SER A 183 9.15 7.08 10.91
CA SER A 183 7.85 7.41 11.52
C SER A 183 6.86 8.03 10.53
N HIS A 184 7.35 8.59 9.42
CA HIS A 184 6.50 9.16 8.37
C HIS A 184 5.77 8.08 7.55
N PHE A 185 6.26 6.84 7.55
CA PHE A 185 5.65 5.75 6.79
C PHE A 185 4.70 4.92 7.65
N THR A 186 3.48 4.72 7.16
CA THR A 186 2.49 3.84 7.79
C THR A 186 2.77 2.36 7.51
N GLU A 187 3.30 2.07 6.33
CA GLU A 187 3.55 0.70 5.86
C GLU A 187 4.91 0.18 6.32
N PRO A 188 4.99 -1.01 6.95
CA PRO A 188 6.24 -1.54 7.51
C PRO A 188 7.41 -1.67 6.52
N HIS A 189 7.13 -2.05 5.27
CA HIS A 189 8.17 -2.23 4.25
C HIS A 189 8.80 -0.90 3.80
N LEU A 190 8.04 0.19 3.81
CA LEU A 190 8.57 1.52 3.50
C LEU A 190 9.44 2.07 4.63
N LYS A 191 9.18 1.65 5.87
CA LYS A 191 10.02 2.04 7.01
C LYS A 191 11.48 1.56 6.87
N ASP A 192 11.71 0.45 6.16
CA ASP A 192 13.05 -0.07 5.90
C ASP A 192 13.91 0.86 5.02
N LEU A 193 13.34 1.87 4.35
CA LEU A 193 14.09 2.88 3.61
C LEU A 193 15.08 3.65 4.51
N VAL A 194 14.85 3.69 5.83
CA VAL A 194 15.82 4.29 6.76
C VAL A 194 17.17 3.57 6.76
N LYS A 195 17.20 2.27 6.43
CA LYS A 195 18.46 1.50 6.36
C LYS A 195 19.34 1.95 5.20
N ASP A 196 18.72 2.42 4.12
CA ASP A 196 19.40 2.90 2.91
C ASP A 196 19.57 4.42 2.90
N ILE A 197 19.31 5.09 4.02
CA ILE A 197 19.25 6.55 4.10
C ILE A 197 20.49 7.21 3.49
N VAL A 198 21.69 6.73 3.83
CA VAL A 198 22.96 7.25 3.31
C VAL A 198 23.03 7.16 1.78
N GLN A 199 22.61 6.03 1.21
CA GLN A 199 22.62 5.83 -0.25
C GLN A 199 21.62 6.75 -0.96
N ILE A 200 20.42 6.90 -0.38
CA ILE A 200 19.38 7.80 -0.91
C ILE A 200 19.89 9.23 -0.92
N THR A 201 20.53 9.65 0.17
CA THR A 201 21.01 11.01 0.35
C THR A 201 22.19 11.34 -0.57
N ASN A 202 23.09 10.38 -0.82
CA ASN A 202 24.20 10.54 -1.78
C ASN A 202 23.72 10.72 -3.23
N LYS A 203 22.58 10.13 -3.60
CA LYS A 203 21.96 10.27 -4.92
C LYS A 203 21.05 11.51 -5.04
N GLY A 204 20.89 12.28 -3.97
CA GLY A 204 19.97 13.40 -3.91
C GLY A 204 20.41 14.57 -4.79
N GLN A 205 19.52 15.02 -5.68
CA GLN A 205 19.68 16.27 -6.43
C GLN A 205 18.87 17.38 -5.74
N PHE A 206 19.48 18.55 -5.57
CA PHE A 206 18.81 19.70 -4.95
C PHE A 206 17.64 20.17 -5.82
N LYS A 207 16.48 20.43 -5.20
CA LYS A 207 15.27 20.90 -5.89
C LYS A 207 14.90 22.32 -5.51
N LEU A 208 14.72 22.58 -4.22
CA LEU A 208 14.18 23.85 -3.73
C LEU A 208 14.61 24.11 -2.28
N GLU A 209 14.81 25.38 -1.95
CA GLU A 209 14.89 25.89 -0.60
C GLU A 209 13.64 26.72 -0.30
N ALA A 210 13.03 26.52 0.87
CA ALA A 210 11.85 27.26 1.30
C ALA A 210 12.05 27.81 2.72
N PRO A 211 11.75 29.10 2.95
CA PRO A 211 11.79 29.66 4.30
C PRO A 211 10.67 29.07 5.17
N ILE A 212 10.75 29.28 6.48
CA ILE A 212 9.65 28.92 7.36
C ILE A 212 8.42 29.74 7.01
N ASN A 213 7.32 29.04 6.70
CA ASN A 213 6.01 29.65 6.55
C ASN A 213 5.49 30.15 7.91
N ARG A 214 5.22 31.45 8.01
CA ARG A 214 4.70 32.14 9.21
C ARG A 214 3.26 31.75 9.54
N ASP A 215 2.48 31.36 8.54
CA ASP A 215 1.05 31.01 8.69
C ASP A 215 0.86 29.51 9.00
N ALA A 216 1.94 28.75 9.15
CA ALA A 216 1.84 27.33 9.45
C ALA A 216 1.39 27.11 10.91
N TYR A 217 0.45 26.18 11.13
CA TYR A 217 -0.06 25.83 12.48
C TYR A 217 1.05 25.43 13.49
N ASN A 218 2.22 25.01 12.98
CA ASN A 218 3.38 24.59 13.76
C ASN A 218 4.51 25.62 13.80
N TYR A 219 4.24 26.88 13.43
CA TYR A 219 5.27 27.92 13.34
C TYR A 219 6.04 28.09 14.65
N ASP A 220 5.33 28.24 15.78
CA ASP A 220 5.96 28.45 17.09
C ASP A 220 6.87 27.30 17.50
N ASN A 221 6.46 26.06 17.21
CA ASN A 221 7.26 24.86 17.48
C ASN A 221 8.53 24.83 16.63
N LYS A 222 8.44 25.23 15.36
CA LYS A 222 9.60 25.31 14.45
C LYS A 222 10.58 26.40 14.88
N LYS A 223 10.04 27.57 15.28
CA LYS A 223 10.83 28.70 15.78
C LYS A 223 11.54 28.36 17.09
N ARG A 224 10.84 27.74 18.06
CA ARG A 224 11.45 27.24 19.31
C ARG A 224 12.54 26.20 19.07
N SER A 225 12.41 25.39 18.02
CA SER A 225 13.40 24.40 17.64
C SER A 225 14.63 24.99 16.93
N GLY A 226 14.65 26.31 16.67
CA GLY A 226 15.74 26.99 15.98
C GLY A 226 15.86 26.61 14.50
N ILE A 227 14.77 26.18 13.88
CA ILE A 227 14.75 25.92 12.43
C ILE A 227 14.79 27.28 11.73
N GLU A 228 15.52 27.37 10.62
CA GLU A 228 15.65 28.59 9.81
C GLU A 228 14.99 28.42 8.44
N ALA A 229 15.24 27.28 7.77
CA ALA A 229 14.69 26.97 6.47
C ALA A 229 14.56 25.45 6.24
N PHE A 230 13.84 25.10 5.18
CA PHE A 230 13.69 23.74 4.69
C PHE A 230 14.35 23.61 3.32
N ARG A 231 15.04 22.51 3.08
CA ARG A 231 15.54 22.15 1.74
C ARG A 231 14.96 20.81 1.30
N TYR A 232 14.80 20.70 0.00
CA TYR A 232 14.21 19.53 -0.64
C TYR A 232 15.15 18.98 -1.70
N TYR A 233 15.40 17.68 -1.61
CA TYR A 233 16.20 16.94 -2.59
C TYR A 233 15.35 15.84 -3.20
N THR A 234 15.64 15.49 -4.44
CA THR A 234 15.00 14.37 -5.15
C THR A 234 16.02 13.29 -5.44
N ALA A 235 15.66 12.04 -5.16
CA ALA A 235 16.48 10.86 -5.43
C ALA A 235 15.61 9.74 -5.98
N GLN A 236 16.21 8.83 -6.74
CA GLN A 236 15.57 7.58 -7.15
C GLN A 236 16.25 6.41 -6.45
N HIS A 237 15.47 5.56 -5.76
CA HIS A 237 16.01 4.40 -5.05
C HIS A 237 15.01 3.25 -5.03
N LYS A 238 15.47 2.03 -5.36
CA LYS A 238 14.66 0.80 -5.41
C LYS A 238 13.35 0.96 -6.23
N GLY A 239 13.40 1.72 -7.32
CA GLY A 239 12.23 1.99 -8.19
C GLY A 239 11.29 3.09 -7.68
N TYR A 240 11.54 3.66 -6.51
CA TYR A 240 10.78 4.77 -5.95
C TYR A 240 11.41 6.12 -6.28
N ASN A 241 10.58 7.09 -6.64
CA ASN A 241 10.96 8.49 -6.64
C ASN A 241 10.77 9.04 -5.24
N ILE A 242 11.84 9.57 -4.66
CA ILE A 242 11.92 9.92 -3.25
C ILE A 242 12.24 11.41 -3.13
N ARG A 243 11.50 12.11 -2.27
CA ARG A 243 11.83 13.46 -1.82
C ARG A 243 12.45 13.39 -0.42
N VAL A 244 13.69 13.80 -0.30
CA VAL A 244 14.39 13.96 0.98
C VAL A 244 14.15 15.38 1.48
N ASN A 245 13.60 15.49 2.68
CA ASN A 245 13.33 16.77 3.32
C ASN A 245 14.37 17.00 4.43
N THR A 246 15.04 18.14 4.36
CA THR A 246 16.03 18.56 5.36
C THR A 246 15.62 19.88 5.99
N THR A 247 16.13 20.11 7.19
CA THR A 247 15.94 21.33 7.98
C THR A 247 17.28 21.95 8.29
N ILE A 248 17.36 23.26 8.20
CA ILE A 248 18.53 24.03 8.64
C ILE A 248 18.29 24.50 10.07
N THR A 249 19.23 24.21 10.96
CA THR A 249 19.20 24.62 12.36
C THR A 249 20.57 25.14 12.73
N LYS A 250 20.69 26.43 13.08
CA LYS A 250 21.96 27.09 13.42
C LYS A 250 23.01 26.91 12.31
N GLY A 251 22.61 27.11 11.06
CA GLY A 251 23.48 26.92 9.88
C GLY A 251 23.86 25.48 9.53
N THR A 252 23.46 24.47 10.33
CA THR A 252 23.73 23.05 10.04
C THR A 252 22.51 22.38 9.42
N GLU A 253 22.73 21.53 8.41
CA GLU A 253 21.66 20.84 7.72
C GLU A 253 21.42 19.44 8.32
N PHE A 254 20.17 19.14 8.65
CA PHE A 254 19.74 17.85 9.21
C PHE A 254 18.63 17.22 8.37
N ILE A 255 18.67 15.91 8.21
CA ILE A 255 17.51 15.21 7.62
C ILE A 255 16.35 15.15 8.63
N TYR A 256 15.15 15.46 8.15
CA TYR A 256 13.94 15.43 8.96
C TYR A 256 12.98 14.32 8.54
N SER A 257 12.75 14.16 7.24
CA SER A 257 11.83 13.13 6.74
C SER A 257 12.11 12.77 5.28
N ILE A 258 11.53 11.65 4.85
CA ILE A 258 11.55 11.20 3.45
C ILE A 258 10.11 10.96 3.00
N ASN A 259 9.78 11.37 1.79
CA ASN A 259 8.48 11.17 1.16
C ASN A 259 8.61 10.43 -0.17
N LEU A 260 7.63 9.62 -0.52
CA LEU A 260 7.49 9.08 -1.87
C LEU A 260 6.81 10.12 -2.76
N ILE A 261 7.41 10.41 -3.91
CA ILE A 261 6.81 11.22 -4.96
C ILE A 261 5.95 10.26 -5.79
N ILE A 262 4.65 10.23 -5.49
CA ILE A 262 3.67 9.53 -6.32
C ILE A 262 3.58 10.36 -7.61
N LYS A 263 4.03 9.82 -8.75
CA LYS A 263 3.63 10.38 -10.05
C LYS A 263 2.11 10.27 -10.08
N GLU A 264 1.41 11.40 -10.26
CA GLU A 264 -0.03 11.36 -10.53
C GLU A 264 -0.27 10.30 -11.61
N LYS A 265 -1.24 9.40 -11.37
CA LYS A 265 -1.73 8.53 -12.43
C LYS A 265 -2.08 9.46 -13.59
N SER A 266 -1.40 9.29 -14.73
CA SER A 266 -1.84 9.91 -15.97
C SER A 266 -3.34 9.59 -16.14
N PRO A 267 -4.16 10.60 -16.45
CA PRO A 267 -5.61 10.46 -16.54
C PRO A 267 -6.03 9.38 -17.53
#